data_AF-L5M9R4-F1
#
_entry.id   AF-L5M9R4-F1
#
_cell.length_a   1.000
_cell.length_b   1.000
_cell.length_c   1.000
_cell.angle_alpha   90.00
_cell.angle_beta   90.00
_cell.angle_gamma   90.00
#
_symmetry.space_group_name_H-M   'P 1'
#
loop_
_entity.id
_entity.type
_entity.pdbx_description
1 polymer ?
#
loop_
_entity_poly.entity_id
_entity_poly.type
_entity_poly.pdbx_seq_one_letter_code
_entity_poly.pdbx_strand_id
1 'polypeptide(L)'
;MDYQLWLQGSSNSFQPCLALLCSPYYSGNHSPESKISPFWVTPTPEQRPSDYSIPMDVKMAYIQDSFLTNDILHEMLLLVEFYKGALDLVRFQEPWNQEHTYLDKFKISLASRMPKDQGLCHVLEQVYSVLKQGN
;
A
#
# COMPACT_ATOMS: atom_id res chain seq x y z
N MET A 1 17.62 -15.02 -14.76
CA MET A 1 18.61 -14.15 -14.06
C MET A 1 19.09 -13.01 -14.95
N ASP A 2 18.98 -13.11 -16.27
CA ASP A 2 19.54 -12.11 -17.20
C ASP A 2 18.97 -10.70 -16.98
N TYR A 3 17.67 -10.57 -16.72
CA TYR A 3 17.06 -9.28 -16.39
C TYR A 3 17.58 -8.67 -15.09
N GLN A 4 17.94 -9.48 -14.09
CA GLN A 4 18.54 -9.00 -12.83
C GLN A 4 20.00 -8.58 -13.02
N LEU A 5 20.72 -9.17 -13.97
CA LEU A 5 22.07 -8.76 -14.36
C LEU A 5 22.04 -7.49 -15.22
N TRP A 6 21.03 -7.32 -16.06
CA TRP A 6 20.77 -6.06 -16.79
C TRP A 6 20.50 -4.88 -15.85
N LEU A 7 19.94 -5.13 -14.67
CA LEU A 7 19.76 -4.11 -13.64
C LEU A 7 21.08 -3.56 -13.11
N GLN A 8 22.19 -4.29 -13.19
CA GLN A 8 23.47 -3.71 -12.82
C GLN A 8 23.96 -2.74 -13.90
N GLY A 9 23.58 -2.92 -15.18
CA GLY A 9 24.12 -2.14 -16.29
C GLY A 9 25.63 -2.38 -16.48
N SER A 10 26.15 -2.02 -17.65
CA SER A 10 27.59 -2.14 -17.97
C SER A 10 28.47 -1.23 -17.10
N SER A 11 27.87 -0.26 -16.39
CA SER A 11 28.51 0.74 -15.53
C SER A 11 28.01 0.73 -14.07
N ASN A 12 27.34 -0.33 -13.58
CA ASN A 12 26.74 -0.36 -12.22
C ASN A 12 25.70 0.76 -11.96
N SER A 13 25.12 1.37 -12.99
CA SER A 13 24.39 2.64 -12.88
C SER A 13 22.89 2.57 -13.14
N PHE A 14 22.30 1.39 -13.33
CA PHE A 14 20.85 1.29 -13.45
C PHE A 14 20.21 0.99 -12.08
N GLN A 15 19.50 1.96 -11.52
CA GLN A 15 18.64 1.69 -10.37
C GLN A 15 17.26 1.32 -10.89
N PRO A 16 16.74 0.10 -10.63
CA PRO A 16 15.38 -0.24 -10.99
C PRO A 16 14.41 0.76 -10.36
N CYS A 17 13.60 1.42 -11.19
CA CYS A 17 12.46 2.16 -10.69
C CYS A 17 11.40 1.14 -10.26
N LEU A 18 11.18 1.03 -8.94
CA LEU A 18 10.13 0.21 -8.36
C LEU A 18 8.89 1.08 -8.16
N ALA A 19 7.75 0.59 -8.63
CA ALA A 19 6.45 1.21 -8.41
C ALA A 19 5.56 0.29 -7.58
N LEU A 20 4.65 0.89 -6.81
CA LEU A 20 3.65 0.19 -6.01
C LEU A 20 2.27 0.54 -6.53
N LEU A 21 1.49 -0.47 -6.90
CA LEU A 21 0.07 -0.32 -7.19
C LEU A 21 -0.73 -0.68 -5.94
N CYS A 22 -1.46 0.28 -5.39
CA CYS A 22 -2.42 0.07 -4.31
C CYS A 22 -3.82 0.38 -4.81
N SER A 23 -4.64 -0.67 -4.96
CA SER A 23 -6.01 -0.55 -5.47
C SER A 23 -7.01 -1.06 -4.43
N PRO A 24 -7.26 -0.28 -3.34
CA PRO A 24 -8.04 -0.76 -2.21
C PRO A 24 -9.49 -1.10 -2.57
N TYR A 25 -10.05 -0.47 -3.60
CA TYR A 25 -11.46 -0.64 -4.00
C TYR A 25 -11.64 -1.35 -5.35
N TYR A 26 -10.63 -2.09 -5.82
CA TYR A 26 -10.76 -2.87 -7.06
C TYR A 26 -11.83 -3.95 -6.91
N SER A 27 -12.90 -3.86 -7.72
CA SER A 27 -14.07 -4.74 -7.63
C SER A 27 -13.78 -6.21 -7.99
N GLY A 28 -12.69 -6.47 -8.73
CA GLY A 28 -12.23 -7.83 -9.00
C GLY A 28 -11.50 -8.48 -7.84
N ASN A 29 -11.27 -7.77 -6.72
CA ASN A 29 -10.74 -8.35 -5.49
C ASN A 29 -11.89 -8.74 -4.55
N HIS A 30 -12.15 -10.02 -4.43
CA HIS A 30 -13.17 -10.56 -3.51
C HIS A 30 -12.70 -10.57 -2.05
N SER A 31 -11.41 -10.39 -1.78
CA SER A 31 -10.88 -10.31 -0.42
C SER A 31 -11.10 -8.92 0.18
N PRO A 32 -11.49 -8.79 1.46
CA PRO A 32 -11.46 -7.53 2.19
C PRO A 32 -10.05 -6.91 2.23
N GLU A 33 -9.01 -7.75 2.19
CA GLU A 33 -7.62 -7.32 2.16
C GLU A 33 -7.27 -6.60 0.85
N SER A 34 -6.87 -5.34 0.95
CA SER A 34 -6.46 -4.51 -0.19
C SER A 34 -5.17 -5.02 -0.80
N LYS A 35 -5.09 -5.24 -2.12
CA LYS A 35 -3.86 -5.71 -2.76
C LYS A 35 -2.87 -4.56 -2.98
N ILE A 36 -1.62 -4.74 -2.51
CA ILE A 36 -0.47 -3.90 -2.88
C ILE A 36 0.42 -4.75 -3.78
N SER A 37 0.63 -4.32 -5.02
CA SER A 37 1.42 -5.06 -6.01
C SER A 37 2.61 -4.22 -6.45
N PRO A 38 3.84 -4.59 -6.07
CA PRO A 38 5.03 -3.99 -6.63
C PRO A 38 5.26 -4.48 -8.04
N PHE A 39 5.65 -3.57 -8.91
CA PHE A 39 6.11 -3.89 -10.26
C PHE A 39 7.31 -3.02 -10.59
N TRP A 40 8.13 -3.50 -11.51
CA TRP A 40 9.20 -2.72 -12.11
C TRP A 40 9.00 -2.70 -13.61
N VAL A 41 9.57 -1.71 -14.26
CA VAL A 41 9.39 -1.50 -15.69
C VAL A 41 10.71 -1.78 -16.38
N THR A 42 10.71 -2.67 -17.37
CA THR A 42 11.93 -2.95 -18.14
C THR A 42 12.29 -1.72 -18.98
N PRO A 43 13.57 -1.31 -18.99
CA PRO A 43 14.02 -0.29 -19.91
C PRO A 43 13.77 -0.70 -21.36
N THR A 44 13.34 0.25 -22.19
CA THR A 44 13.27 0.04 -23.64
C THR A 44 14.68 -0.19 -24.18
N PRO A 45 14.90 -1.20 -25.05
CA PRO A 45 16.19 -1.39 -25.69
C PRO A 45 16.59 -0.15 -26.50
N GLU A 46 17.85 0.27 -26.45
CA GLU A 46 18.35 1.46 -27.17
C GLU A 46 18.12 1.40 -28.69
N GLN A 47 18.11 0.18 -29.24
CA GLN A 47 17.91 -0.09 -30.67
C GLN A 47 16.46 0.10 -31.12
N ARG A 48 15.50 0.12 -30.17
CA ARG A 48 14.06 0.23 -30.43
C ARG A 48 13.41 1.18 -29.41
N PRO A 49 13.71 2.49 -29.49
CA PRO A 49 13.23 3.48 -28.53
C PRO A 49 11.72 3.75 -28.64
N SER A 50 11.09 3.34 -29.76
CA SER A 50 9.63 3.44 -29.95
C SER A 50 8.84 2.33 -29.27
N ASP A 51 9.51 1.27 -28.79
CA ASP A 51 8.83 0.18 -28.11
C ASP A 51 8.34 0.64 -26.73
N TYR A 52 7.23 0.07 -26.26
CA TYR A 52 6.78 0.32 -24.90
C TYR A 52 7.58 -0.53 -23.91
N SER A 53 7.93 0.07 -22.78
CA SER A 53 8.45 -0.69 -21.65
C SER A 53 7.43 -1.71 -21.13
N ILE A 54 7.91 -2.81 -20.56
CA ILE A 54 7.06 -3.90 -20.09
C ILE A 54 7.03 -3.88 -18.55
N PRO A 55 5.84 -3.79 -17.93
CA PRO A 55 5.71 -3.97 -16.48
C PRO A 55 5.96 -5.43 -16.14
N MET A 56 6.80 -5.65 -15.14
CA MET A 56 7.25 -6.96 -14.70
C MET A 56 6.88 -7.14 -13.23
N ASP A 57 6.32 -8.30 -12.90
CA ASP A 57 6.04 -8.68 -11.52
C ASP A 57 7.34 -8.82 -10.73
N VAL A 58 7.32 -8.34 -9.49
CA VAL A 58 8.45 -8.47 -8.56
C VAL A 58 8.12 -9.51 -7.50
N LYS A 59 8.99 -10.51 -7.35
CA LYS A 59 8.93 -11.42 -6.20
C LYS A 59 9.50 -10.73 -4.98
N MET A 60 8.69 -10.59 -3.95
CA MET A 60 9.07 -9.94 -2.69
C MET A 60 9.23 -10.94 -1.55
N ALA A 61 10.15 -10.62 -0.65
CA ALA A 61 10.17 -11.17 0.69
C ALA A 61 9.75 -10.05 1.65
N TYR A 62 8.66 -10.24 2.38
CA TYR A 62 8.18 -9.27 3.35
C TYR A 62 8.87 -9.49 4.69
N ILE A 63 9.48 -8.44 5.22
CA ILE A 63 10.00 -8.39 6.58
C ILE A 63 9.13 -7.38 7.32
N GLN A 64 8.37 -7.86 8.30
CA GLN A 64 7.56 -6.97 9.15
C GLN A 64 8.47 -6.29 10.16
N ASP A 65 8.22 -5.01 10.40
CA ASP A 65 8.88 -4.28 11.47
C ASP A 65 8.51 -4.88 12.84
N SER A 66 9.41 -4.72 13.80
CA SER A 66 9.21 -5.25 15.17
C SER A 66 8.20 -4.44 15.97
N PHE A 67 8.07 -3.14 15.70
CA PHE A 67 7.18 -2.21 16.37
C PHE A 67 6.81 -1.07 15.43
N LEU A 68 5.73 -0.34 15.74
CA LEU A 68 5.37 0.90 15.04
C LEU A 68 6.00 2.08 15.78
N THR A 69 6.68 2.97 15.05
CA THR A 69 7.23 4.19 15.64
C THR A 69 6.13 5.23 15.85
N ASN A 70 6.31 6.10 16.85
CA ASN A 70 5.40 7.21 17.09
C ASN A 70 5.29 8.17 15.89
N ASP A 71 6.36 8.31 15.09
CA ASP A 71 6.36 9.17 13.91
C ASP A 71 5.36 8.66 12.85
N ILE A 72 5.30 7.35 12.61
CA ILE A 72 4.33 6.79 11.65
C ILE A 72 2.90 6.99 12.16
N LEU A 73 2.66 6.80 13.45
CA LEU A 73 1.35 7.08 14.06
C LEU A 73 0.97 8.55 13.90
N HIS A 74 1.91 9.45 14.15
CA HIS A 74 1.69 10.89 14.02
C HIS A 74 1.30 11.25 12.58
N GLU A 75 2.03 10.72 11.59
CA GLU A 75 1.70 10.89 10.17
C GLU A 75 0.30 10.34 9.82
N MET A 76 -0.08 9.18 10.36
CA MET A 76 -1.44 8.65 10.18
C MET A 76 -2.51 9.62 10.71
N LEU A 77 -2.29 10.22 11.88
CA LEU A 77 -3.23 11.20 12.45
C LEU A 77 -3.27 12.50 11.64
N LEU A 78 -2.12 12.98 11.13
CA LEU A 78 -2.06 14.14 10.25
C LEU A 78 -2.87 13.92 8.97
N LEU A 79 -2.81 12.72 8.38
CA LEU A 79 -3.62 12.37 7.21
C LEU A 79 -5.12 12.39 7.53
N VAL A 80 -5.52 11.86 8.69
CA VAL A 80 -6.93 11.90 9.11
C VAL A 80 -7.43 13.33 9.27
N GLU A 81 -6.63 14.21 9.89
CA GLU A 81 -7.00 15.61 10.05
C GLU A 81 -7.00 16.35 8.70
N PHE A 82 -6.05 16.07 7.80
CA PHE A 82 -5.97 16.71 6.49
C PHE A 82 -7.22 16.48 5.63
N TYR A 83 -7.74 15.25 5.60
CA TYR A 83 -8.94 14.89 4.82
C TYR A 83 -10.25 15.13 5.57
N LYS A 84 -10.20 15.68 6.79
CA LYS A 84 -11.40 15.95 7.58
C LYS A 84 -12.30 16.97 6.88
N GLY A 85 -13.53 16.56 6.58
CA GLY A 85 -14.50 17.37 5.85
C GLY A 85 -14.26 17.45 4.33
N ALA A 86 -13.31 16.68 3.79
CA ALA A 86 -13.15 16.55 2.34
C ALA A 86 -14.38 15.86 1.73
N LEU A 87 -14.83 16.34 0.57
CA LEU A 87 -16.05 15.84 -0.10
C LEU A 87 -15.90 14.41 -0.63
N ASP A 88 -14.66 14.01 -0.91
CA ASP A 88 -14.25 12.70 -1.40
C ASP A 88 -13.74 11.77 -0.27
N LEU A 89 -13.87 12.20 0.99
CA LEU A 89 -13.54 11.34 2.11
C LEU A 89 -14.39 10.08 2.08
N VAL A 90 -13.72 8.94 2.23
CA VAL A 90 -14.39 7.64 2.31
C VAL A 90 -15.31 7.63 3.53
N ARG A 91 -16.57 7.24 3.30
CA ARG A 91 -17.55 7.07 4.37
C ARG A 91 -17.31 5.76 5.10
N PHE A 92 -16.45 5.81 6.10
CA PHE A 92 -15.96 4.62 6.81
C PHE A 92 -17.06 3.78 7.48
N GLN A 93 -18.21 4.39 7.83
CA GLN A 93 -19.36 3.68 8.41
C GLN A 93 -20.29 3.05 7.36
N GLU A 94 -20.15 3.38 6.08
CA GLU A 94 -20.98 2.79 5.03
C GLU A 94 -20.57 1.32 4.77
N PRO A 95 -21.54 0.48 4.35
CA PRO A 95 -21.25 -0.91 4.00
C PRO A 95 -20.36 -0.97 2.75
N TRP A 96 -19.24 -1.68 2.86
CA TRP A 96 -18.43 -2.05 1.70
C TRP A 96 -18.99 -3.30 1.02
N ASN A 97 -19.46 -4.27 1.81
CA ASN A 97 -20.21 -5.43 1.34
C ASN A 97 -21.30 -5.82 2.38
N GLN A 98 -21.92 -7.00 2.22
CA GLN A 98 -23.00 -7.46 3.11
C GLN A 98 -22.57 -7.68 4.56
N GLU A 99 -21.27 -7.92 4.80
CA GLU A 99 -20.73 -8.30 6.11
C GLU A 99 -19.87 -7.21 6.75
N HIS A 100 -19.26 -6.34 5.95
CA HIS A 100 -18.19 -5.43 6.38
C HIS A 100 -18.44 -3.99 5.94
N THR A 101 -18.14 -3.04 6.83
CA THR A 101 -18.03 -1.61 6.50
C THR A 101 -16.71 -1.29 5.79
N TYR A 102 -16.60 -0.09 5.23
CA TYR A 102 -15.31 0.43 4.74
C TYR A 102 -14.24 0.50 5.84
N LEU A 103 -14.62 0.78 7.09
CA LEU A 103 -13.70 0.73 8.22
C LEU A 103 -13.21 -0.69 8.50
N ASP A 104 -14.10 -1.69 8.47
CA ASP A 104 -13.72 -3.08 8.68
C ASP A 104 -12.76 -3.56 7.58
N LYS A 105 -13.06 -3.22 6.33
CA LYS A 105 -12.18 -3.49 5.19
C LYS A 105 -10.78 -2.90 5.40
N PHE A 106 -10.70 -1.66 5.89
CA PHE A 106 -9.44 -0.97 6.19
C PHE A 106 -8.68 -1.69 7.32
N LYS A 107 -9.35 -2.01 8.43
CA LYS A 107 -8.77 -2.77 9.56
C LYS A 107 -8.20 -4.13 9.11
N ILE A 108 -8.98 -4.89 8.33
CA ILE A 108 -8.54 -6.20 7.80
C ILE A 108 -7.32 -6.03 6.88
N SER A 109 -7.31 -5.00 6.03
CA SER A 109 -6.19 -4.72 5.13
C SER A 109 -4.89 -4.36 5.85
N LEU A 110 -4.98 -3.77 7.04
CA LEU A 110 -3.81 -3.41 7.84
C LEU A 110 -3.34 -4.57 8.73
N ALA A 111 -4.25 -5.39 9.25
CA ALA A 111 -3.93 -6.43 10.22
C ALA A 111 -2.81 -7.40 9.77
N SER A 112 -2.76 -7.75 8.48
CA SER A 112 -1.72 -8.62 7.92
C SER A 112 -0.34 -7.95 7.72
N ARG A 113 -0.28 -6.62 7.84
CA ARG A 113 0.89 -5.77 7.51
C ARG A 113 1.51 -5.09 8.71
N MET A 114 0.79 -5.11 9.83
CA MET A 114 1.22 -4.47 11.05
C MET A 114 2.33 -5.27 11.76
N PRO A 115 3.21 -4.58 12.52
CA PRO A 115 4.08 -5.22 13.50
C PRO A 115 3.32 -6.14 14.46
N LYS A 116 3.97 -7.20 14.93
CA LYS A 116 3.35 -8.21 15.82
C LYS A 116 3.27 -7.79 17.30
N ASP A 117 3.67 -6.57 17.62
CA ASP A 117 3.69 -6.07 18.99
C ASP A 117 2.27 -5.82 19.55
N GLN A 118 2.05 -6.18 20.82
CA GLN A 118 0.74 -6.10 21.48
C GLN A 118 0.32 -4.66 21.78
N GLY A 119 1.27 -3.72 21.97
CA GLY A 119 0.96 -2.30 22.22
C GLY A 119 0.30 -1.60 21.03
N LEU A 120 0.49 -2.13 19.84
CA LEU A 120 0.03 -1.56 18.58
C LEU A 120 -1.49 -1.51 18.43
N CYS A 121 -2.19 -2.55 18.91
CA CYS A 121 -3.64 -2.64 18.81
C CYS A 121 -4.31 -1.45 19.50
N HIS A 122 -3.83 -1.06 20.68
CA HIS A 122 -4.38 0.07 21.44
C HIS A 122 -4.16 1.41 20.75
N VAL A 123 -3.01 1.58 20.11
CA VAL A 123 -2.62 2.80 19.42
C VAL A 123 -3.46 3.01 18.15
N LEU A 124 -3.66 1.98 17.35
CA LEU A 124 -4.47 2.06 16.13
C LEU A 124 -5.96 2.28 16.42
N GLU A 125 -6.47 1.79 17.55
CA GLU A 125 -7.85 2.07 17.96
C GLU A 125 -8.12 3.58 18.12
N GLN A 126 -7.09 4.39 18.43
CA GLN A 126 -7.23 5.85 18.41
C GLN A 126 -7.52 6.36 17.00
N VAL A 127 -6.73 5.93 16.01
CA VAL A 127 -6.93 6.30 14.60
C VAL A 127 -8.31 5.84 14.11
N TYR A 128 -8.69 4.60 14.43
CA TYR A 128 -10.00 4.05 14.05
C TYR A 128 -11.17 4.80 14.68
N SER A 129 -11.02 5.22 15.94
CA SER A 129 -12.03 6.03 16.64
C SER A 129 -12.23 7.38 15.95
N VAL A 130 -11.14 8.06 15.57
CA VAL A 130 -11.23 9.34 14.83
C VAL A 130 -11.86 9.14 13.46
N LEU A 131 -11.44 8.12 12.70
CA LEU A 131 -12.02 7.79 11.39
C LEU A 131 -13.52 7.46 11.47
N LYS A 132 -13.96 6.85 12.58
CA LYS A 132 -15.37 6.56 12.83
C LYS A 132 -16.18 7.83 13.12
N GLN A 133 -15.59 8.81 13.80
CA GLN A 133 -16.22 10.09 14.16
C GLN A 133 -16.21 11.13 13.02
N GLY A 134 -15.29 10.99 12.07
CA GLY A 134 -15.10 11.92 10.94
C GLY A 134 -16.16 11.87 9.84
N ASN A 135 -17.25 11.11 10.03
CA ASN A 135 -18.43 11.07 9.17
C ASN A 135 -19.71 11.03 10.01
#